data_AF-G7W7H7-F1
#
_entry.id   AF-G7W7H7-F1
#
_cell.length_a   1.000
_cell.length_b   1.000
_cell.length_c   1.000
_cell.angle_alpha   90.00
_cell.angle_beta   90.00
_cell.angle_gamma   90.00
#
_symmetry.space_group_name_H-M   'P 1'
#
loop_
_entity.id
_entity.type
_entity.pdbx_description
1 polymer ?
#
loop_
_entity_poly.entity_id
_entity_poly.type
_entity_poly.pdbx_seq_one_letter_code
_entity_poly.pdbx_strand_id
1 'polypeptide(L)'
;MFKIKDRIMLGAISGVISGTTARILNKINYEIGLTDIRYNPMAAVLFLPKKKIKSLQGTLLGATVNNIGEAVAGIGITYFLSSTGKDYKAFKGMGVGAFSWIMVDGLVGSQKLKIKSSKPFAPTIRLLEHLFAGALCSTLITKLGDESLFPPKTIKPIERIPLVHTGMNYAINPERNES
;
A
#
# COMPACT_ATOMS: atom_id res chain seq x y z
N MET A 1 15.14 -1.75 20.41
CA MET A 1 14.28 -2.59 19.54
C MET A 1 14.98 -2.79 18.22
N PHE A 2 15.00 -4.01 17.71
CA PHE A 2 15.50 -4.31 16.36
C PHE A 2 14.64 -3.56 15.32
N LYS A 3 15.27 -2.80 14.43
CA LYS A 3 14.62 -2.03 13.36
C LYS A 3 14.95 -2.66 12.01
N ILE A 4 13.99 -2.66 11.09
CA ILE A 4 14.18 -3.24 9.76
C ILE A 4 14.82 -2.20 8.85
N LYS A 5 15.95 -2.54 8.24
CA LYS A 5 16.67 -1.70 7.28
C LYS A 5 16.41 -2.05 5.82
N ASP A 6 15.89 -3.24 5.53
CA ASP A 6 15.55 -3.60 4.16
C ASP A 6 14.15 -3.08 3.81
N ARG A 7 14.06 -2.24 2.76
CA ARG A 7 12.80 -1.60 2.35
C ARG A 7 11.77 -2.61 1.84
N ILE A 8 12.25 -3.65 1.15
CA ILE A 8 11.38 -4.66 0.55
C ILE A 8 10.76 -5.50 1.66
N MET A 9 11.57 -6.02 2.58
CA MET A 9 11.13 -6.81 3.72
C MET A 9 10.22 -5.99 4.65
N LEU A 10 10.59 -4.74 4.96
CA LEU A 10 9.77 -3.85 5.78
C LEU A 10 8.39 -3.62 5.14
N GLY A 11 8.37 -3.32 3.84
CA GLY A 11 7.14 -3.09 3.09
C GLY A 11 6.29 -4.34 2.98
N ALA A 12 6.88 -5.49 2.65
CA ALA A 12 6.17 -6.75 2.52
C ALA A 12 5.50 -7.17 3.83
N ILE A 13 6.23 -7.14 4.94
CA ILE A 13 5.69 -7.49 6.27
C ILE A 13 4.60 -6.51 6.67
N SER A 14 4.85 -5.20 6.56
CA SER A 14 3.87 -4.17 6.94
C SER A 14 2.60 -4.24 6.08
N GLY A 15 2.78 -4.49 4.78
CA GLY A 15 1.71 -4.72 3.82
C GLY A 15 0.86 -5.90 4.21
N VAL A 16 1.45 -7.09 4.38
CA VAL A 16 0.73 -8.31 4.78
C VAL A 16 -0.01 -8.14 6.12
N ILE A 17 0.59 -7.50 7.12
CA ILE A 17 -0.08 -7.21 8.40
C ILE A 17 -1.30 -6.32 8.15
N SER A 18 -1.12 -5.17 7.48
CA SER A 18 -2.21 -4.22 7.24
C SER A 18 -3.33 -4.80 6.37
N GLY A 19 -3.00 -5.54 5.31
CA GLY A 19 -3.94 -6.23 4.45
C GLY A 19 -4.68 -7.37 5.15
N THR A 20 -4.02 -8.06 6.10
CA THR A 20 -4.71 -9.04 6.95
C THR A 20 -5.76 -8.36 7.82
N THR A 21 -5.44 -7.23 8.44
CA THR A 21 -6.41 -6.43 9.20
C THR A 21 -7.56 -5.97 8.31
N ALA A 22 -7.28 -5.46 7.11
CA ALA A 22 -8.30 -5.03 6.17
C ALA A 22 -9.24 -6.18 5.75
N ARG A 23 -8.71 -7.39 5.55
CA ARG A 23 -9.53 -8.59 5.28
C ARG A 23 -10.41 -9.01 6.45
N ILE A 24 -9.94 -8.82 7.68
CA ILE A 24 -10.76 -9.06 8.87
C ILE A 24 -11.92 -8.06 8.91
N LEU A 25 -11.65 -6.78 8.65
CA LEU A 25 -12.69 -5.75 8.51
C LEU A 25 -13.67 -6.08 7.39
N ASN A 26 -13.19 -6.50 6.22
CA ASN A 26 -14.03 -6.95 5.12
C ASN A 26 -14.91 -8.14 5.49
N LYS A 27 -14.37 -9.11 6.24
CA LYS A 27 -15.18 -10.22 6.76
C LYS A 27 -16.28 -9.70 7.68
N ILE A 28 -15.96 -8.82 8.63
CA ILE A 28 -16.97 -8.22 9.53
C ILE A 28 -18.05 -7.51 8.72
N ASN A 29 -17.66 -6.64 7.78
CA ASN A 29 -18.58 -5.90 6.90
C ASN A 29 -19.46 -6.82 6.04
N TYR A 30 -18.93 -7.98 5.64
CA TYR A 30 -19.70 -9.01 4.94
C TYR A 30 -20.74 -9.66 5.86
N GLU A 31 -20.36 -10.07 7.08
CA GLU A 31 -21.29 -10.71 8.03
C GLU A 31 -22.42 -9.78 8.49
N ILE A 32 -22.15 -8.47 8.61
CA ILE A 32 -23.19 -7.48 8.96
C ILE A 32 -23.96 -6.95 7.74
N GLY A 33 -23.69 -7.46 6.54
CA GLY A 33 -24.46 -7.18 5.32
C GLY A 33 -24.14 -5.85 4.61
N LEU A 34 -23.06 -5.15 4.98
CA LEU A 34 -22.62 -3.92 4.31
C LEU A 34 -22.00 -4.18 2.93
N THR A 35 -21.49 -5.39 2.69
CA THR A 35 -20.95 -5.83 1.40
C THR A 35 -21.34 -7.28 1.12
N ASP A 36 -21.48 -7.64 -0.15
CA ASP A 36 -21.69 -9.01 -0.61
C ASP A 36 -20.42 -9.59 -1.28
N ILE A 37 -19.31 -8.86 -1.27
CA ILE A 37 -18.03 -9.29 -1.85
C ILE A 37 -16.99 -9.51 -0.76
N ARG A 38 -16.38 -10.69 -0.78
CA ARG A 38 -15.22 -11.05 0.04
C ARG A 38 -13.93 -11.03 -0.77
N TYR A 39 -12.85 -10.53 -0.17
CA TYR A 39 -11.56 -10.34 -0.87
C TYR A 39 -10.90 -11.64 -1.32
N ASN A 40 -10.85 -12.68 -0.49
CA ASN A 40 -10.19 -13.95 -0.89
C ASN A 40 -10.91 -14.64 -2.06
N PRO A 41 -12.24 -14.84 -2.03
CA PRO A 41 -12.97 -15.33 -3.20
C PRO A 41 -12.77 -14.48 -4.45
N MET A 42 -12.80 -13.15 -4.33
CA MET A 42 -12.59 -12.24 -5.45
C MET A 42 -11.20 -12.43 -6.10
N ALA A 43 -10.15 -12.54 -5.29
CA ALA A 43 -8.80 -12.79 -5.80
C ALA A 43 -8.68 -14.16 -6.48
N ALA A 44 -9.33 -15.19 -5.95
CA ALA A 44 -9.30 -16.54 -6.52
C ALA A 44 -9.95 -16.63 -7.92
N VAL A 45 -10.93 -15.75 -8.24
CA VAL A 45 -11.56 -15.68 -9.57
C VAL A 45 -10.54 -15.46 -10.68
N LEU A 46 -9.40 -14.81 -10.39
CA LEU A 46 -8.36 -14.54 -11.38
C LEU A 46 -7.72 -15.81 -11.95
N PHE A 47 -7.70 -16.89 -11.18
CA PHE A 47 -6.94 -18.11 -11.49
C PHE A 47 -7.79 -19.37 -11.50
N LEU A 48 -9.00 -19.35 -10.92
CA LEU A 48 -9.84 -20.52 -10.77
C LEU A 48 -11.26 -20.29 -11.31
N PRO A 49 -11.90 -21.34 -11.86
CA PRO A 49 -13.30 -21.28 -12.20
C PRO A 49 -14.16 -21.13 -10.94
N LYS A 50 -15.30 -20.44 -11.06
CA LYS A 50 -16.21 -20.10 -9.94
C LYS A 50 -16.55 -21.30 -9.03
N LYS A 51 -16.75 -22.48 -9.62
CA LYS A 51 -17.06 -23.74 -8.91
C LYS A 51 -15.96 -24.22 -7.95
N LYS A 52 -14.70 -23.77 -8.11
CA LYS A 52 -13.57 -24.18 -7.27
C LYS A 52 -13.18 -23.13 -6.22
N ILE A 53 -13.75 -21.92 -6.26
CA ILE A 53 -13.37 -20.82 -5.37
C ILE A 53 -13.60 -21.15 -3.89
N LYS A 54 -14.71 -21.83 -3.56
CA LYS A 54 -15.06 -22.19 -2.18
C LYS A 54 -14.30 -23.41 -1.64
N SER A 55 -13.46 -24.06 -2.45
CA SER A 55 -12.61 -25.15 -1.97
C SER A 55 -11.53 -24.63 -1.03
N LEU A 56 -10.93 -25.52 -0.22
CA LEU A 56 -9.79 -25.17 0.62
C LEU A 56 -8.65 -24.59 -0.22
N GLN A 57 -8.34 -25.22 -1.35
CA GLN A 57 -7.31 -24.77 -2.29
C GLN A 57 -7.64 -23.39 -2.87
N GLY A 58 -8.89 -23.15 -3.24
CA GLY A 58 -9.34 -21.84 -3.75
C GLY A 58 -9.25 -20.75 -2.69
N THR A 59 -9.56 -21.07 -1.44
CA THR A 59 -9.45 -20.14 -0.32
C THR A 59 -7.99 -19.78 -0.02
N LEU A 60 -7.11 -20.78 0.02
CA LEU A 60 -5.67 -20.59 0.23
C LEU A 60 -5.04 -19.78 -0.91
N LEU A 61 -5.40 -20.08 -2.17
CA LEU A 61 -4.93 -19.33 -3.32
C LEU A 61 -5.38 -17.87 -3.26
N GLY A 62 -6.65 -17.61 -2.99
CA GLY A 62 -7.17 -16.25 -2.86
C GLY A 62 -6.47 -15.45 -1.74
N ALA A 63 -6.22 -16.09 -0.59
CA ALA A 63 -5.46 -15.48 0.50
C ALA A 63 -4.01 -15.16 0.09
N THR A 64 -3.37 -16.06 -0.64
CA THR A 64 -1.99 -15.90 -1.14
C THR A 64 -1.91 -14.75 -2.13
N VAL A 65 -2.79 -14.69 -3.12
CA VAL A 65 -2.86 -13.62 -4.12
C VAL A 65 -3.06 -12.26 -3.45
N ASN A 66 -3.97 -12.18 -2.48
CA ASN A 66 -4.17 -10.95 -1.71
C ASN A 66 -2.90 -10.57 -0.92
N ASN A 67 -2.25 -11.52 -0.25
CA ASN A 67 -1.00 -11.23 0.48
C ASN A 67 0.11 -10.71 -0.44
N ILE A 68 0.23 -11.24 -1.66
CA ILE A 68 1.18 -10.74 -2.65
C ILE A 68 0.84 -9.30 -3.04
N GLY A 69 -0.43 -9.01 -3.36
CA GLY A 69 -0.86 -7.66 -3.71
C GLY A 69 -0.60 -6.64 -2.58
N GLU A 70 -0.92 -7.02 -1.35
CA GLU A 70 -0.69 -6.20 -0.15
C GLU A 70 0.79 -6.02 0.16
N ALA A 71 1.62 -7.04 -0.04
CA ALA A 71 3.07 -6.93 0.09
C ALA A 71 3.64 -5.94 -0.93
N VAL A 72 3.21 -6.03 -2.20
CA VAL A 72 3.64 -5.11 -3.27
C VAL A 72 3.21 -3.67 -2.95
N ALA A 73 1.96 -3.47 -2.51
CA ALA A 73 1.48 -2.16 -2.09
C ALA A 73 2.30 -1.61 -0.92
N GLY A 74 2.59 -2.44 0.10
CA GLY A 74 3.42 -2.06 1.25
C GLY A 74 4.86 -1.71 0.86
N ILE A 75 5.47 -2.44 -0.08
CA ILE A 75 6.78 -2.09 -0.66
C ILE A 75 6.70 -0.72 -1.33
N GLY A 76 5.67 -0.47 -2.14
CA GLY A 76 5.42 0.82 -2.76
C GLY A 76 5.31 1.96 -1.75
N ILE A 77 4.54 1.78 -0.68
CA ILE A 77 4.42 2.74 0.42
C ILE A 77 5.78 2.98 1.10
N THR A 78 6.57 1.94 1.32
CA THR A 78 7.91 2.10 1.92
C THR A 78 8.81 2.98 1.06
N TYR A 79 8.89 2.72 -0.24
CA TYR A 79 9.67 3.56 -1.15
C TYR A 79 9.10 4.99 -1.26
N PHE A 80 7.78 5.14 -1.24
CA PHE A 80 7.13 6.45 -1.25
C PHE A 80 7.49 7.26 0.01
N LEU A 81 7.48 6.66 1.19
CA LEU A 81 7.89 7.33 2.43
C LEU A 81 9.41 7.55 2.51
N SER A 82 10.21 6.61 1.98
CA SER A 82 11.67 6.75 1.88
C SER A 82 12.11 7.89 0.96
N SER A 83 11.29 8.28 -0.01
CA SER A 83 11.59 9.38 -0.93
C SER A 83 10.96 10.70 -0.50
N THR A 84 9.77 10.66 0.12
CA THR A 84 9.00 11.88 0.43
C THR A 84 9.01 12.28 1.90
N GLY A 85 9.53 11.45 2.80
CA GLY A 85 9.47 11.72 4.24
C GLY A 85 8.25 11.13 4.95
N LYS A 86 8.32 11.16 6.28
CA LYS A 86 7.30 10.59 7.19
C LYS A 86 6.25 11.59 7.68
N ASP A 87 6.38 12.85 7.29
CA ASP A 87 5.33 13.86 7.45
C ASP A 87 4.04 13.34 6.81
N TYR A 88 2.92 13.54 7.52
CA TYR A 88 1.59 13.09 7.08
C TYR A 88 1.53 11.62 6.64
N LYS A 89 2.38 10.74 7.20
CA LYS A 89 2.51 9.33 6.80
C LYS A 89 1.19 8.60 6.60
N ALA A 90 0.22 8.80 7.50
CA ALA A 90 -1.09 8.16 7.42
C ALA A 90 -1.84 8.61 6.17
N PHE A 91 -1.87 9.91 5.90
CA PHE A 91 -2.48 10.48 4.69
C PHE A 91 -1.76 10.04 3.40
N LYS A 92 -0.43 10.01 3.41
CA LYS A 92 0.38 9.45 2.31
C LYS A 92 0.02 7.98 2.04
N GLY A 93 -0.10 7.19 3.11
CA GLY A 93 -0.55 5.80 3.04
C GLY A 93 -1.98 5.66 2.51
N MET A 94 -2.91 6.49 2.97
CA MET A 94 -4.28 6.56 2.44
C MET A 94 -4.30 6.83 0.94
N GLY A 95 -3.46 7.76 0.44
CA GLY A 95 -3.34 8.04 -0.99
C GLY A 95 -2.94 6.81 -1.80
N VAL A 96 -1.92 6.06 -1.35
CA VAL A 96 -1.52 4.81 -2.01
C VAL A 96 -2.60 3.72 -1.87
N GLY A 97 -3.28 3.64 -0.73
CA GLY A 97 -4.43 2.74 -0.52
C GLY A 97 -5.56 3.02 -1.51
N ALA A 98 -5.97 4.28 -1.67
CA ALA A 98 -6.95 4.70 -2.67
C ALA A 98 -6.51 4.36 -4.10
N PHE A 99 -5.24 4.59 -4.42
CA PHE A 99 -4.70 4.20 -5.73
C PHE A 99 -4.77 2.68 -5.94
N SER A 100 -4.40 1.88 -4.94
CA SER A 100 -4.52 0.41 -4.97
C SER A 100 -5.97 -0.02 -5.20
N TRP A 101 -6.93 0.62 -4.52
CA TRP A 101 -8.36 0.36 -4.73
C TRP A 101 -8.78 0.64 -6.18
N ILE A 102 -8.37 1.74 -6.79
CA ILE A 102 -8.67 2.02 -8.21
C ILE A 102 -8.11 0.91 -9.11
N MET A 103 -6.87 0.48 -8.86
CA MET A 103 -6.23 -0.56 -9.66
C MET A 103 -6.92 -1.93 -9.49
N VAL A 104 -7.23 -2.33 -8.27
CA VAL A 104 -7.79 -3.65 -7.97
C VAL A 104 -9.29 -3.70 -8.23
N ASP A 105 -10.06 -2.76 -7.69
CA ASP A 105 -11.51 -2.74 -7.81
C ASP A 105 -11.99 -2.08 -9.09
N GLY A 106 -11.42 -0.93 -9.43
CA GLY A 106 -11.76 -0.21 -10.65
C GLY A 106 -11.36 -1.00 -11.90
N LEU A 107 -10.07 -1.27 -12.08
CA LEU A 107 -9.60 -1.91 -13.33
C LEU A 107 -9.81 -3.43 -13.31
N VAL A 108 -9.28 -4.14 -12.31
CA VAL A 108 -9.33 -5.61 -12.33
C VAL A 108 -10.74 -6.12 -12.01
N GLY A 109 -11.36 -5.64 -10.94
CA GLY A 109 -12.68 -6.07 -10.50
C GLY A 109 -13.78 -5.71 -11.49
N SER A 110 -13.94 -4.42 -11.77
CA SER A 110 -15.08 -3.93 -12.54
C SER A 110 -14.92 -4.11 -14.06
N GLN A 111 -13.74 -3.85 -14.62
CA GLN A 111 -13.54 -3.92 -16.08
C GLN A 111 -13.16 -5.33 -16.54
N LYS A 112 -12.18 -5.97 -15.90
CA LYS A 112 -11.69 -7.29 -16.33
C LYS A 112 -12.60 -8.43 -15.88
N LEU A 113 -12.99 -8.45 -14.61
CA LEU A 113 -13.79 -9.54 -14.02
C LEU A 113 -15.29 -9.28 -14.01
N LYS A 114 -15.73 -8.05 -14.31
CA LYS A 114 -17.14 -7.62 -14.28
C LYS A 114 -17.83 -7.94 -12.94
N ILE A 115 -17.08 -7.90 -11.84
CA ILE A 115 -17.59 -8.10 -10.49
C ILE A 115 -18.34 -6.83 -10.09
N LYS A 116 -19.63 -6.99 -9.75
CA LYS A 116 -20.48 -5.91 -9.25
C LYS A 116 -21.13 -6.36 -7.94
N SER A 117 -21.15 -5.45 -6.98
CA SER A 117 -21.91 -5.62 -5.74
C SER A 117 -23.38 -5.33 -6.01
N SER A 118 -24.27 -6.09 -5.38
CA SER A 118 -25.69 -5.77 -5.29
C SER A 118 -25.99 -4.67 -4.28
N LYS A 119 -25.05 -4.39 -3.37
CA LYS A 119 -25.14 -3.34 -2.35
C LYS A 119 -24.57 -2.01 -2.87
N PRO A 120 -25.33 -0.90 -2.80
CA PRO A 120 -24.90 0.40 -3.34
C PRO A 120 -23.72 1.01 -2.57
N PHE A 121 -23.60 0.72 -1.27
CA PHE A 121 -22.52 1.26 -0.43
C PHE A 121 -21.22 0.43 -0.44
N ALA A 122 -21.23 -0.78 -1.01
CA ALA A 122 -20.05 -1.64 -0.98
C ALA A 122 -18.80 -1.01 -1.60
N PRO A 123 -18.85 -0.28 -2.74
CA PRO A 123 -17.67 0.39 -3.28
C PRO A 123 -17.07 1.40 -2.30
N THR A 124 -17.90 2.18 -1.61
CA THR A 124 -17.48 3.16 -0.61
C THR A 124 -16.84 2.48 0.60
N ILE A 125 -17.46 1.41 1.12
CA ILE A 125 -16.89 0.63 2.23
C ILE A 125 -15.53 0.06 1.85
N ARG A 126 -15.38 -0.46 0.64
CA ARG A 126 -14.10 -0.99 0.15
C ARG A 126 -13.03 0.08 -0.02
N LEU A 127 -13.41 1.27 -0.50
CA LEU A 127 -12.49 2.41 -0.50
C LEU A 127 -12.03 2.72 0.93
N LEU A 128 -12.94 2.80 1.90
CA LEU A 128 -12.59 3.05 3.31
C LEU A 128 -11.66 1.97 3.87
N GLU A 129 -11.89 0.70 3.54
CA GLU A 129 -11.01 -0.42 3.93
C GLU A 129 -9.59 -0.25 3.35
N HIS A 130 -9.45 0.18 2.09
CA HIS A 130 -8.15 0.43 1.47
C HIS A 130 -7.46 1.67 2.03
N LEU A 131 -8.20 2.75 2.29
CA LEU A 131 -7.68 3.95 2.96
C LEU A 131 -7.13 3.58 4.34
N PHE A 132 -7.90 2.81 5.11
CA PHE A 132 -7.48 2.32 6.42
C PHE A 132 -6.25 1.42 6.31
N ALA A 133 -6.23 0.46 5.38
CA ALA A 133 -5.09 -0.42 5.15
C ALA A 133 -3.82 0.37 4.84
N GLY A 134 -3.89 1.35 3.94
CA GLY A 134 -2.76 2.21 3.58
C GLY A 134 -2.27 3.08 4.75
N ALA A 135 -3.20 3.67 5.53
CA ALA A 135 -2.86 4.43 6.73
C ALA A 135 -2.16 3.57 7.80
N LEU A 136 -2.66 2.34 8.00
CA LEU A 136 -2.09 1.38 8.93
C LEU A 136 -0.71 0.91 8.43
N CYS A 137 -0.59 0.56 7.16
CA CYS A 137 0.65 0.11 6.53
C CYS A 137 1.76 1.15 6.68
N SER A 138 1.50 2.39 6.28
CA SER A 138 2.46 3.51 6.44
C SER A 138 2.84 3.73 7.90
N THR A 139 1.90 3.60 8.83
CA THR A 139 2.18 3.69 10.27
C THR A 139 3.12 2.57 10.73
N LEU A 140 2.85 1.31 10.33
CA LEU A 140 3.71 0.16 10.62
C LEU A 140 5.12 0.36 10.05
N ILE A 141 5.22 0.79 8.79
CA ILE A 141 6.50 1.08 8.11
C ILE A 141 7.32 2.08 8.94
N THR A 142 6.72 3.19 9.38
CA THR A 142 7.45 4.18 10.19
C THR A 142 7.79 3.73 11.62
N LYS A 143 7.04 2.76 12.17
CA LYS A 143 7.27 2.23 13.52
C LYS A 143 8.31 1.11 13.53
N LEU A 144 8.29 0.24 12.52
CA LEU A 144 9.17 -0.93 12.41
C LEU A 144 10.47 -0.63 11.65
N GLY A 145 10.43 0.34 10.74
CA GLY A 145 11.57 0.76 9.94
C GLY A 145 12.63 1.53 10.73
N ASP A 146 13.87 1.35 10.31
CA ASP A 146 15.02 2.13 10.78
C ASP A 146 14.94 3.57 10.25
N GLU A 147 15.42 4.53 11.02
CA GLU A 147 15.39 5.95 10.65
C GLU A 147 16.22 6.25 9.39
N SER A 148 17.29 5.48 9.14
CA SER A 148 18.13 5.60 7.94
C SER A 148 17.39 5.35 6.63
N LEU A 149 16.18 4.78 6.67
CA LEU A 149 15.37 4.56 5.47
C LEU A 149 14.62 5.80 5.01
N PHE A 150 14.51 6.82 5.85
CA PHE A 150 13.69 8.00 5.59
C PHE A 150 14.56 9.26 5.50
N PRO A 151 14.14 10.27 4.72
CA PRO A 151 14.81 11.55 4.68
C PRO A 151 14.87 12.17 6.09
N PRO A 152 16.00 12.83 6.45
CA PRO A 152 16.13 13.50 7.72
C PRO A 152 15.15 14.68 7.81
N LYS A 153 14.58 14.90 9.00
CA LYS A 153 13.62 16.00 9.24
C LYS A 153 14.23 17.40 9.08
N THR A 154 15.55 17.52 9.25
CA THR A 154 16.26 18.78 9.18
C THR A 154 17.34 18.66 8.11
N ILE A 155 17.07 19.23 6.94
CA ILE A 155 18.05 19.32 5.85
C ILE A 155 18.68 20.71 5.94
N LYS A 156 19.99 20.79 6.19
CA LYS A 156 20.71 22.07 6.05
C LYS A 156 20.59 22.49 4.57
N PRO A 157 20.29 23.77 4.25
CA PRO A 157 19.90 24.20 2.90
C PRO A 157 20.88 23.91 1.75
N ILE A 158 22.10 23.48 2.02
CA ILE A 158 23.25 23.54 1.08
C ILE A 158 23.45 22.24 0.29
N GLU A 159 22.92 21.09 0.71
CA GLU A 159 23.18 19.79 0.06
C GLU A 159 21.97 19.22 -0.70
N ARG A 160 21.40 19.99 -1.63
CA ARG A 160 20.42 19.41 -2.56
C ARG A 160 21.13 18.77 -3.75
N ILE A 161 21.40 17.47 -3.66
CA ILE A 161 21.47 16.65 -4.88
C ILE A 161 20.04 16.15 -5.14
N PRO A 162 19.39 16.52 -6.25
CA PRO A 162 18.05 16.05 -6.55
C PRO A 162 18.04 14.52 -6.73
N LEU A 163 16.97 13.87 -6.26
CA LEU A 163 16.78 12.42 -6.36
C LEU A 163 16.71 11.92 -7.82
N VAL A 164 16.44 12.82 -8.77
CA VAL A 164 16.59 12.60 -10.20
C VAL A 164 17.73 13.49 -10.66
N HIS A 165 18.81 12.90 -11.18
CA HIS A 165 19.85 13.65 -11.86
C HIS A 165 19.24 14.25 -13.14
N THR A 166 18.95 15.54 -13.13
CA THR A 166 18.37 16.25 -14.29
C THR A 166 19.41 16.59 -15.36
N GLY A 167 20.67 16.13 -15.22
CA GLY A 167 21.78 16.52 -16.10
C GLY A 167 22.17 18.01 -15.99
N MET A 168 21.50 18.78 -15.13
CA MET A 168 21.88 20.17 -14.88
C MET A 168 23.03 20.18 -13.87
N ASN A 169 24.23 20.40 -14.38
CA ASN A 169 25.38 20.75 -13.56
C ASN A 169 25.05 22.05 -12.81
N TYR A 170 24.75 21.95 -11.52
CA TYR A 170 24.88 23.10 -10.63
C TYR A 170 26.38 23.39 -10.54
N ALA A 171 26.86 24.28 -11.41
CA ALA A 171 28.17 24.88 -11.24
C ALA A 171 28.21 25.51 -9.84
N ILE A 172 28.99 24.89 -8.95
CA ILE A 172 29.32 25.45 -7.65
C ILE A 172 30.15 26.70 -7.95
N ASN A 173 29.57 27.87 -7.76
CA ASN A 173 30.27 29.14 -7.94
C ASN A 173 31.23 29.34 -6.75
N PRO A 174 32.56 29.36 -6.94
CA PRO A 174 33.52 29.43 -5.84
C PRO A 174 33.68 30.83 -5.22
N GLU A 175 33.02 31.86 -5.74
CA GLU A 175 33.27 33.28 -5.36
C GLU A 175 32.52 33.79 -4.11
N ARG A 176 32.26 32.96 -3.09
CA ARG A 176 31.59 33.43 -1.84
C ARG A 176 32.37 33.23 -0.54
N ASN A 177 33.69 33.20 -0.63
CA ASN A 177 34.57 33.32 0.52
C ASN A 177 35.48 34.54 0.35
N GLU A 178 34.93 35.75 0.43
CA GLU A 178 35.67 36.99 0.73
C GLU A 178 34.68 38.15 0.93
N SER A 179 34.21 38.33 2.17
CA SER A 179 33.82 39.62 2.78
C SER A 179 33.47 39.43 4.26
#